data_AF-A0A7U2LBB9-F1
#
_entry.id   AF-A0A7U2LBB9-F1
#
_cell.length_a   1.000
_cell.length_b   1.000
_cell.length_c   1.000
_cell.angle_alpha   90.00
_cell.angle_beta   90.00
_cell.angle_gamma   90.00
#
_symmetry.space_group_name_H-M   'P 1'
#
loop_
_entity.id
_entity.type
_entity.pdbx_description
1 polymer ?
#
loop_
_entity_poly.entity_id
_entity_poly.type
_entity_poly.pdbx_seq_one_letter_code
_entity_poly.pdbx_strand_id
1 'polypeptide(L)'
;MNAKNELTWINPLTGVKEAVPATAKIHVDHVLPQNAIRQIEGFDSLPKGVQNEIMKDPANLQPMIKSANCSKGCKVEAEGAGWMTWNGKPVSEKYKMYLEEAQQDFRTKVSKIIDDNNALKGK
;
A
#
# COMPACT_ATOMS: atom_id res chain seq x y z
N MET A 1 -10.02 -3.72 -12.54
CA MET A 1 -10.88 -4.67 -13.28
C MET A 1 -10.06 -5.35 -14.37
N ASN A 2 -10.45 -6.54 -14.83
CA ASN A 2 -9.92 -7.16 -16.06
C ASN A 2 -10.81 -6.86 -17.28
N ALA A 3 -10.51 -7.46 -18.44
CA ALA A 3 -11.28 -7.28 -19.68
C ALA A 3 -12.75 -7.75 -19.58
N LYS A 4 -13.08 -8.57 -18.57
CA LYS A 4 -14.44 -9.04 -18.27
C LYS A 4 -15.13 -8.20 -17.19
N ASN A 5 -14.55 -7.06 -16.82
CA ASN A 5 -15.01 -6.17 -15.77
C ASN A 5 -15.02 -6.80 -14.36
N GLU A 6 -14.21 -7.83 -14.12
CA GLU A 6 -14.09 -8.49 -12.80
C GLU A 6 -13.05 -7.76 -11.95
N LEU A 7 -13.32 -7.64 -10.64
CA LEU A 7 -12.35 -7.08 -9.69
C LEU A 7 -11.13 -8.00 -9.62
N THR A 8 -9.95 -7.40 -9.76
CA THR A 8 -8.67 -8.11 -9.72
C THR A 8 -7.86 -7.67 -8.53
N TRP A 9 -7.06 -8.58 -8.00
CA TRP A 9 -6.08 -8.36 -6.93
C TRP A 9 -4.77 -9.04 -7.30
N ILE A 10 -3.68 -8.74 -6.60
CA ILE A 10 -2.43 -9.50 -6.71
C ILE A 10 -2.43 -10.50 -5.57
N ASN A 11 -2.45 -11.79 -5.89
CA ASN A 11 -2.55 -12.84 -4.88
C ASN A 11 -1.23 -12.96 -4.10
N PRO A 12 -1.22 -12.82 -2.76
CA PRO A 12 -0.01 -12.88 -1.94
C PRO A 12 0.72 -14.22 -2.01
N LEU A 13 0.05 -15.32 -2.34
CA LEU A 13 0.66 -16.64 -2.42
C LEU A 13 1.33 -16.91 -3.77
N THR A 14 0.94 -16.18 -4.83
CA THR A 14 1.46 -16.41 -6.19
C THR A 14 2.18 -15.20 -6.77
N GLY A 15 1.92 -13.99 -6.27
CA GLY A 15 2.40 -12.73 -6.84
C GLY A 15 1.79 -12.42 -8.21
N VAL A 16 0.67 -13.05 -8.56
CA VAL A 16 0.01 -12.88 -9.86
C VAL A 16 -1.27 -12.08 -9.72
N LYS A 17 -1.52 -11.20 -10.70
CA LYS A 17 -2.78 -10.48 -10.81
C LYS A 17 -3.86 -11.43 -11.34
N GLU A 18 -4.90 -11.64 -10.56
CA GLU A 18 -5.99 -12.56 -10.87
C GLU A 18 -7.34 -11.97 -10.45
N ALA A 19 -8.43 -12.58 -10.92
CA ALA A 19 -9.77 -12.22 -10.46
C ALA A 19 -9.92 -12.57 -8.97
N VAL A 20 -10.61 -11.72 -8.23
CA VAL A 20 -11.00 -12.00 -6.86
C VAL A 20 -12.00 -13.17 -6.86
N PRO A 21 -11.84 -14.19 -6.00
CA PRO A 21 -12.83 -15.26 -5.87
C PRO A 21 -14.21 -14.70 -5.50
N ALA A 22 -15.28 -15.14 -6.18
CA ALA A 22 -16.63 -14.59 -6.00
C ALA A 22 -17.17 -14.67 -4.56
N THR A 23 -16.70 -15.65 -3.77
CA THR A 23 -17.08 -15.84 -2.37
C THR A 23 -16.23 -15.05 -1.38
N ALA A 24 -15.17 -14.38 -1.84
CA ALA A 24 -14.25 -13.66 -0.96
C ALA A 24 -14.84 -12.32 -0.51
N LYS A 25 -14.77 -12.05 0.79
CA LYS A 25 -15.02 -10.69 1.33
C LYS A 25 -13.79 -9.83 1.05
N ILE A 26 -13.99 -8.67 0.42
CA ILE A 26 -12.92 -7.75 0.04
C ILE A 26 -12.90 -6.52 0.95
N HIS A 27 -11.69 -6.15 1.34
CA HIS A 27 -11.36 -4.90 2.00
C HIS A 27 -10.47 -4.06 1.08
N VAL A 28 -10.37 -2.77 1.41
CA VAL A 28 -9.37 -1.88 0.81
C VAL A 28 -8.19 -1.80 1.77
N ASP A 29 -7.03 -2.25 1.32
CA ASP A 29 -5.77 -2.20 2.06
C ASP A 29 -4.96 -0.97 1.65
N HIS A 30 -4.23 -0.39 2.61
CA HIS A 30 -3.20 0.60 2.32
C HIS A 30 -1.89 -0.13 2.04
N VAL A 31 -1.37 0.01 0.82
CA VAL A 31 -0.12 -0.61 0.36
C VAL A 31 1.02 -0.25 1.31
N LEU A 32 1.27 1.05 1.47
CA LEU A 32 2.04 1.64 2.57
C LEU A 32 1.09 1.99 3.74
N PRO A 33 1.27 1.37 4.92
CA PRO A 33 0.43 1.62 6.08
C PRO A 33 0.35 3.09 6.49
N GLN A 34 -0.83 3.54 6.95
CA GLN A 34 -1.04 4.94 7.35
C GLN A 34 -0.11 5.40 8.48
N ASN A 35 0.24 4.52 9.42
CA ASN A 35 1.21 4.84 10.47
C ASN A 35 2.62 5.08 9.90
N ALA A 36 3.02 4.31 8.89
CA ALA A 36 4.29 4.50 8.20
C ALA A 36 4.33 5.81 7.40
N ILE A 37 3.20 6.24 6.82
CA ILE A 37 3.07 7.55 6.16
C ILE A 37 3.26 8.69 7.18
N ARG A 38 2.63 8.59 8.36
CA ARG A 38 2.74 9.61 9.42
C ARG A 38 4.17 9.77 9.95
N GLN A 39 4.99 8.74 9.81
CA GLN A 39 6.39 8.74 10.22
C GLN A 39 7.34 9.31 9.16
N ILE A 40 6.85 9.67 7.96
CA ILE A 40 7.68 10.33 6.95
C ILE A 40 8.01 11.74 7.44
N GLU A 41 9.31 12.05 7.48
CA GLU A 41 9.81 13.35 7.92
C GLU A 41 9.15 14.48 7.13
N GLY A 42 8.61 15.48 7.83
CA GLY A 42 7.91 16.62 7.24
C GLY A 42 6.42 16.40 6.94
N PHE A 43 5.89 15.18 7.06
CA PHE A 43 4.47 14.90 6.81
C PHE A 43 3.54 15.73 7.71
N ASP A 44 3.83 15.79 9.00
CA ASP A 44 2.98 16.51 9.97
C ASP A 44 2.99 18.04 9.76
N SER A 45 3.98 18.56 9.03
CA SER A 45 4.12 19.98 8.66
C SER A 45 3.32 20.40 7.42
N LEU A 46 2.73 19.42 6.71
CA LEU A 46 1.83 19.66 5.59
C LEU A 46 0.49 20.24 6.06
N PRO A 47 -0.21 21.05 5.24
CA PRO A 47 -1.59 21.44 5.53
C PRO A 47 -2.50 20.22 5.73
N LYS A 48 -3.49 20.32 6.63
CA LYS A 48 -4.38 19.19 6.95
C LYS A 48 -5.18 18.66 5.75
N GLY A 49 -5.52 19.54 4.80
CA GLY A 49 -6.12 19.13 3.52
C GLY A 49 -5.21 18.16 2.75
N VAL A 50 -3.94 18.53 2.58
CA VAL A 50 -2.93 17.71 1.88
C VAL A 50 -2.66 16.40 2.62
N GLN A 51 -2.55 16.42 3.95
CA GLN A 51 -2.42 15.19 4.75
C GLN A 51 -3.58 14.22 4.49
N ASN A 52 -4.82 14.74 4.43
CA ASN A 52 -6.00 13.93 4.19
C ASN A 52 -6.07 13.38 2.77
N GLU A 53 -5.62 14.15 1.77
CA GLU A 53 -5.52 13.71 0.38
C GLU A 53 -4.52 12.55 0.24
N ILE A 54 -3.33 12.66 0.83
CA ILE A 54 -2.33 11.57 0.84
C ILE A 54 -2.89 10.30 1.49
N MET A 55 -3.60 10.42 2.62
CA MET A 55 -4.16 9.28 3.34
C MET A 55 -5.28 8.54 2.60
N LYS A 56 -5.90 9.20 1.61
CA LYS A 56 -7.00 8.68 0.80
C LYS A 56 -6.60 8.43 -0.66
N ASP A 57 -5.32 8.61 -0.97
CA ASP A 57 -4.82 8.53 -2.34
C ASP A 57 -5.02 7.13 -2.92
N PRO A 58 -5.79 6.97 -4.01
CA PRO A 58 -6.02 5.67 -4.64
C PRO A 58 -4.73 4.96 -5.08
N ALA A 59 -3.63 5.68 -5.32
CA ALA A 59 -2.34 5.09 -5.65
C ALA A 59 -1.75 4.25 -4.50
N ASN A 60 -2.19 4.47 -3.26
CA ASN A 60 -1.78 3.69 -2.09
C ASN A 60 -2.83 2.64 -1.67
N LEU A 61 -3.86 2.40 -2.49
CA LEU A 61 -4.94 1.48 -2.15
C LEU A 61 -4.91 0.25 -3.05
N GLN A 62 -5.06 -0.93 -2.44
CA GLN A 62 -5.25 -2.18 -3.18
C GLN A 62 -6.46 -2.97 -2.67
N PRO A 63 -7.20 -3.64 -3.56
CA PRO A 63 -8.23 -4.59 -3.14
C PRO A 63 -7.55 -5.81 -2.53
N MET A 64 -8.03 -6.24 -1.36
CA MET A 64 -7.44 -7.35 -0.64
C MET A 64 -8.51 -8.21 0.01
N ILE A 65 -8.35 -9.53 -0.06
CA ILE A 65 -9.22 -10.46 0.66
C ILE A 65 -9.14 -10.14 2.16
N LYS A 66 -10.27 -10.11 2.87
CA LYS A 66 -10.35 -9.72 4.28
C LYS A 66 -9.34 -10.46 5.16
N SER A 67 -9.21 -11.78 5.01
CA SER A 67 -8.24 -12.57 5.81
C SER A 67 -6.79 -12.23 5.46
N ALA A 68 -6.49 -11.93 4.20
CA ALA A 68 -5.19 -11.49 3.74
C ALA A 68 -4.86 -10.10 4.33
N ASN A 69 -5.80 -9.16 4.26
CA ASN A 69 -5.68 -7.82 4.85
C ASN A 69 -5.42 -7.89 6.36
N CYS A 70 -6.20 -8.68 7.10
CA CYS A 70 -5.99 -8.88 8.53
C CYS A 70 -4.63 -9.51 8.85
N SER A 71 -4.17 -10.46 8.02
CA SER A 71 -2.88 -11.14 8.20
C SER A 71 -1.68 -10.25 7.87
N LYS A 72 -1.79 -9.40 6.85
CA LYS A 72 -0.75 -8.43 6.49
C LYS A 72 -0.57 -7.41 7.60
N GLY A 73 -1.65 -6.80 8.09
CA GLY A 73 -1.59 -5.73 9.09
C GLY A 73 -0.76 -4.53 8.59
N CYS A 74 -0.06 -3.84 9.51
CA CYS A 74 0.74 -2.65 9.20
C CYS A 74 2.19 -2.98 8.77
N LYS A 75 2.39 -4.07 8.01
CA LYS A 75 3.72 -4.52 7.60
C LYS A 75 4.26 -3.71 6.42
N VAL A 76 5.54 -3.39 6.51
CA VAL A 76 6.37 -2.73 5.50
C VAL A 76 7.46 -3.72 5.13
N GLU A 77 7.72 -3.93 3.84
CA GLU A 77 8.64 -4.98 3.37
C GLU A 77 10.13 -4.66 3.63
N ALA A 78 10.48 -3.38 3.80
CA ALA A 78 11.85 -2.95 4.06
C ALA A 78 12.52 -3.75 5.21
N GLU A 79 13.79 -4.10 5.01
CA GLU A 79 14.68 -4.69 6.01
C GLU A 79 14.21 -6.05 6.60
N GLY A 80 13.43 -6.83 5.86
CA GLY A 80 13.09 -8.21 6.23
C GLY A 80 12.04 -8.33 7.35
N ALA A 81 11.44 -7.22 7.78
CA ALA A 81 10.33 -7.18 8.73
C ALA A 81 8.94 -7.33 8.09
N GLY A 82 8.92 -7.63 6.79
CA GLY A 82 7.75 -7.72 5.92
C GLY A 82 6.74 -8.82 6.24
N TRP A 83 5.81 -9.02 5.33
CA TRP A 83 4.74 -9.99 5.48
C TRP A 83 5.21 -11.40 5.11
N MET A 84 5.43 -12.23 6.12
CA MET A 84 6.12 -13.51 5.94
C MET A 84 5.20 -14.65 5.50
N THR A 85 4.02 -14.78 6.10
CA THR A 85 3.12 -15.90 5.85
C THR A 85 1.66 -15.47 5.81
N TRP A 86 0.87 -16.20 5.03
CA TRP A 86 -0.58 -16.09 5.01
C TRP A 86 -1.19 -17.46 4.69
N ASN A 87 -2.29 -17.79 5.37
CA ASN A 87 -3.00 -19.05 5.17
C ASN A 87 -2.10 -20.30 5.30
N GLY A 88 -1.18 -20.28 6.27
CA GLY A 88 -0.23 -21.37 6.53
C GLY A 88 0.88 -21.54 5.48
N LYS A 89 1.01 -20.62 4.52
CA LYS A 89 2.02 -20.66 3.46
C LYS A 89 2.87 -19.39 3.46
N PRO A 90 4.14 -19.47 3.02
CA PRO A 90 4.95 -18.29 2.75
C PRO A 90 4.27 -17.36 1.75
N VAL A 91 4.39 -16.05 1.97
CA VAL A 91 4.06 -15.05 0.96
C VAL A 91 5.07 -15.17 -0.18
N SER A 92 4.58 -15.09 -1.41
CA SER A 92 5.38 -15.17 -2.63
C SER A 92 6.43 -14.06 -2.67
N GLU A 93 7.66 -14.43 -3.04
CA GLU A 93 8.74 -13.46 -3.27
C GLU A 93 8.33 -12.39 -4.29
N LYS A 94 7.63 -12.80 -5.36
CA LYS A 94 7.12 -11.87 -6.36
C LYS A 94 6.13 -10.87 -5.78
N TYR A 95 5.31 -11.29 -4.82
CA TYR A 95 4.40 -10.37 -4.13
C TYR A 95 5.15 -9.42 -3.20
N LYS A 96 6.17 -9.90 -2.49
CA LYS A 96 7.02 -9.06 -1.63
C LYS A 96 7.75 -7.99 -2.43
N MET A 97 8.34 -8.35 -3.57
CA MET A 97 8.97 -7.39 -4.49
C MET A 97 7.98 -6.32 -4.95
N TYR A 98 6.77 -6.74 -5.38
CA TYR A 98 5.71 -5.79 -5.74
C TYR A 98 5.35 -4.86 -4.58
N LEU A 99 5.18 -5.42 -3.39
CA LEU A 99 4.76 -4.67 -2.21
C LEU A 99 5.84 -3.67 -1.78
N GLU A 100 7.11 -4.07 -1.81
CA GLU A 100 8.26 -3.20 -1.54
C GLU A 100 8.35 -2.05 -2.54
N GLU A 101 8.30 -2.35 -3.85
CA GLU A 101 8.33 -1.34 -4.92
C GLU A 101 7.18 -0.34 -4.75
N ALA A 102 5.95 -0.82 -4.59
CA ALA A 102 4.79 0.04 -4.44
C ALA A 102 4.81 0.88 -3.15
N GLN A 103 5.34 0.33 -2.05
CA GLN A 103 5.56 1.07 -0.81
C GLN A 103 6.62 2.17 -1.00
N GLN A 104 7.73 1.86 -1.68
CA GLN A 104 8.80 2.82 -1.94
C GLN A 104 8.35 3.92 -2.89
N ASP A 105 7.63 3.59 -3.96
CA ASP A 105 7.07 4.56 -4.89
C ASP A 105 6.13 5.54 -4.19
N PHE A 106 5.26 5.04 -3.29
CA PHE A 106 4.38 5.90 -2.54
C PHE A 106 5.13 6.77 -1.52
N ARG A 107 6.19 6.24 -0.87
CA ARG A 107 7.08 7.06 -0.03
C ARG A 107 7.71 8.20 -0.84
N THR A 108 8.30 7.89 -1.99
CA THR A 108 8.89 8.89 -2.89
C THR A 108 7.88 9.96 -3.29
N LYS A 109 6.64 9.57 -3.61
CA LYS A 109 5.56 10.52 -3.92
C LYS A 109 5.27 11.45 -2.74
N VAL A 110 5.17 10.93 -1.52
CA VAL A 110 4.90 11.75 -0.32
C VAL A 110 6.07 12.70 -0.04
N SER A 111 7.31 12.22 -0.12
CA SER A 111 8.50 13.08 0.04
C SER A 111 8.51 14.22 -0.96
N LYS A 112 8.19 13.96 -2.24
CA LYS A 112 8.08 15.02 -3.25
C LYS A 112 7.05 16.09 -2.90
N ILE A 113 5.87 15.69 -2.39
CA ILE A 113 4.83 16.64 -1.96
C ILE A 113 5.33 17.51 -0.80
N ILE A 114 6.10 16.93 0.13
CA ILE A 114 6.70 17.64 1.27
C ILE A 114 7.73 18.66 0.77
N ASP A 115 8.62 18.27 -0.14
CA ASP A 115 9.64 19.14 -0.71
C ASP A 115 9.01 20.31 -1.46
N ASP A 116 8.01 20.04 -2.30
CA ASP A 116 7.29 21.07 -3.05
C ASP A 116 6.59 22.07 -2.10
N ASN A 117 5.97 21.59 -1.02
CA ASN A 117 5.37 22.44 0.01
C ASN A 117 6.42 23.29 0.77
N ASN A 118 7.59 22.72 1.07
CA ASN A 118 8.66 23.46 1.74
C ASN A 118 9.25 24.55 0.83
N ALA A 119 9.40 24.27 -0.46
CA ALA A 119 9.85 25.24 -1.46
C ALA A 119 8.86 26.40 -1.64
N LEU A 120 7.56 26.16 -1.48
CA LEU A 120 6.54 27.21 -1.49
C LEU A 120 6.58 28.10 -0.24
N LYS A 121 6.91 27.56 0.92
CA LYS A 121 7.03 28.33 2.19
C LYS A 121 8.30 29.17 2.26
N GLY A 122 9.36 28.78 1.54
CA GLY A 122 10.62 29.52 1.46
C GLY A 122 10.63 30.66 0.44
N LYS A 123 9.53 30.89 -0.27
CA LYS A 123 9.29 32.06 -1.14
C LYS A 123 8.45 33.08 -0.39
#